data_AF-A0AAD7MPW6-F1
#
_entry.id   AF-A0AAD7MPW6-F1
#
_cell.length_a   1.000
_cell.length_b   1.000
_cell.length_c   1.000
_cell.angle_alpha   90.00
_cell.angle_beta   90.00
_cell.angle_gamma   90.00
#
_symmetry.space_group_name_H-M   'P 1'
#
loop_
_entity.id
_entity.type
_entity.pdbx_description
1 polymer ?
#
loop_
_entity_poly.entity_id
_entity_poly.type
_entity_poly.pdbx_seq_one_letter_code
_entity_poly.pdbx_strand_id
1 'polypeptide(L)'
;MDPDTRLNNLRGAYHSLNDDVLSALRVMVGDPPRLNAVRDRALALASAAELHRGVYPPAEYGLLQTSLSDMVTALDLACHESMDPPDAPPLVVAHLVRTGRRGRPRVAIDTQFLRAALDLCGPTGIAPEIGVSTRTVRRAALHAGLVEPGAPVFQSRVDAAGTVERIHTSTTPQVSDISDGELDQLIASALEVFPQFGRRMLRGHLKSGGYRIPRDRITLSYLRVHGAETACH
;
A
#
# COMPACT_ATOMS: atom_id res chain seq x y z
N MET A 1 -25.95 -31.87 -6.11
CA MET A 1 -25.03 -31.30 -5.11
C MET A 1 -25.63 -31.61 -3.76
N ASP A 2 -24.89 -32.28 -2.91
CA ASP A 2 -25.34 -32.71 -1.58
C ASP A 2 -25.80 -31.51 -0.74
N PRO A 3 -27.00 -31.53 -0.10
CA PRO A 3 -27.44 -30.48 0.81
C PRO A 3 -26.40 -30.11 1.88
N ASP A 4 -25.66 -31.10 2.39
CA ASP A 4 -24.65 -30.89 3.43
C ASP A 4 -23.46 -30.05 2.92
N THR A 5 -23.02 -30.31 1.69
CA THR A 5 -21.98 -29.50 1.03
C THR A 5 -22.42 -28.05 0.84
N ARG A 6 -23.68 -27.81 0.49
CA ARG A 6 -24.21 -26.45 0.34
C ARG A 6 -24.26 -25.72 1.67
N LEU A 7 -24.72 -26.39 2.73
CA LEU A 7 -24.76 -25.83 4.08
C LEU A 7 -23.36 -25.44 4.57
N ASN A 8 -22.38 -26.34 4.39
CA ASN A 8 -20.99 -26.08 4.77
C ASN A 8 -20.37 -24.92 3.99
N ASN A 9 -20.69 -24.78 2.71
CA ASN A 9 -20.25 -23.62 1.92
C ASN A 9 -20.83 -22.31 2.45
N LEU A 10 -22.11 -22.27 2.81
CA LEU A 10 -22.74 -21.08 3.36
C LEU A 10 -22.17 -20.71 4.75
N ARG A 11 -21.90 -21.72 5.60
CA ARG A 11 -21.21 -21.52 6.89
C ARG A 11 -19.80 -20.96 6.69
N GLY A 12 -19.04 -21.51 5.75
CA GLY A 12 -17.72 -20.98 5.38
C GLY A 12 -17.80 -19.52 4.93
N ALA A 13 -18.75 -19.20 4.04
CA ALA A 13 -18.97 -17.82 3.58
C ALA A 13 -19.34 -16.87 4.73
N TYR A 14 -20.15 -17.31 5.69
CA TYR A 14 -20.47 -16.53 6.89
C TYR A 14 -19.24 -16.23 7.74
N HIS A 15 -18.37 -17.22 8.00
CA HIS A 15 -17.16 -16.98 8.79
C HIS A 15 -16.21 -16.00 8.11
N SER A 16 -15.97 -16.15 6.80
CA SER A 16 -15.16 -15.19 6.04
C SER A 16 -15.77 -13.78 6.06
N LEU A 17 -17.10 -13.66 5.94
CA LEU A 17 -17.77 -12.37 6.05
C LEU A 17 -17.60 -11.76 7.45
N ASN A 18 -17.73 -12.56 8.51
CA ASN A 18 -17.57 -12.07 9.89
C ASN A 18 -16.16 -11.51 10.12
N ASP A 19 -15.12 -12.18 9.63
CA ASP A 19 -13.75 -11.69 9.71
C ASP A 19 -13.56 -10.38 8.93
N ASP A 20 -14.15 -10.30 7.74
CA ASP A 20 -14.13 -9.09 6.91
C ASP A 20 -14.85 -7.92 7.59
N VAL A 21 -16.01 -8.16 8.21
CA VAL A 21 -16.77 -7.15 8.97
C VAL A 21 -15.97 -6.66 10.17
N LEU A 22 -15.38 -7.56 10.96
CA LEU A 22 -14.56 -7.19 12.12
C LEU A 22 -13.32 -6.38 11.70
N SER A 23 -12.70 -6.73 10.58
CA SER A 23 -11.57 -5.98 10.01
C SER A 23 -12.01 -4.59 9.54
N ALA A 24 -13.14 -4.51 8.82
CA ALA A 24 -13.69 -3.26 8.31
C ALA A 24 -14.08 -2.30 9.44
N LEU A 25 -14.79 -2.78 10.46
CA LEU A 25 -15.18 -1.97 11.63
C LEU A 25 -13.98 -1.47 12.45
N ARG A 26 -12.80 -2.10 12.35
CA ARG A 26 -11.59 -1.66 13.06
C ARG A 26 -10.73 -0.68 12.27
N VAL A 27 -10.63 -0.90 10.96
CA VAL A 27 -9.62 -0.24 10.10
C VAL A 27 -10.25 0.76 9.13
N MET A 28 -11.55 0.64 8.84
CA MET A 28 -12.22 1.36 7.76
C MET A 28 -13.34 2.29 8.24
N VAL A 29 -13.43 2.55 9.55
CA VAL A 29 -14.27 3.65 10.07
C VAL A 29 -13.76 4.94 9.43
N GLY A 30 -14.57 5.60 8.61
CA GLY A 30 -14.09 6.71 7.79
C GLY A 30 -14.21 6.53 6.28
N ASP A 31 -14.37 5.30 5.79
CA ASP A 31 -14.28 4.95 4.36
C ASP A 31 -15.62 4.36 3.85
N PRO A 32 -16.62 5.20 3.52
CA PRO A 32 -17.93 4.75 3.07
C PRO A 32 -17.88 3.79 1.88
N PRO A 33 -17.04 4.02 0.83
CA PRO A 33 -16.92 3.06 -0.27
C PRO A 33 -16.57 1.64 0.17
N ARG A 34 -15.61 1.48 1.11
CA ARG A 34 -15.21 0.16 1.58
C ARG A 34 -16.24 -0.47 2.50
N LEU A 35 -16.80 0.31 3.43
CA LEU A 35 -17.86 -0.18 4.32
C LEU A 35 -19.08 -0.65 3.53
N ASN A 36 -19.49 0.10 2.50
CA ASN A 36 -20.59 -0.28 1.60
C ASN A 36 -20.29 -1.57 0.83
N ALA A 37 -19.05 -1.80 0.39
CA ALA A 37 -18.69 -3.05 -0.29
C ALA A 37 -18.83 -4.28 0.63
N VAL A 38 -18.48 -4.15 1.93
CA VAL A 38 -18.67 -5.24 2.90
C VAL A 38 -20.16 -5.42 3.23
N ARG A 39 -20.90 -4.32 3.34
CA ARG A 39 -22.35 -4.32 3.54
C ARG A 39 -23.08 -5.05 2.41
N ASP A 40 -22.73 -4.77 1.15
CA ASP A 40 -23.32 -5.42 -0.01
C ASP A 40 -23.07 -6.95 -0.02
N ARG A 41 -21.89 -7.38 0.46
CA ARG A 41 -21.59 -8.81 0.65
C ARG A 41 -22.45 -9.44 1.74
N ALA A 42 -22.70 -8.74 2.84
CA ALA A 42 -23.61 -9.21 3.89
C ALA A 42 -25.05 -9.37 3.38
N LEU A 43 -25.54 -8.40 2.62
CA LEU A 43 -26.87 -8.46 1.98
C LEU A 43 -26.97 -9.57 0.93
N ALA A 44 -25.90 -9.79 0.15
CA ALA A 44 -25.82 -10.89 -0.81
C ALA A 44 -25.88 -12.26 -0.10
N LEU A 45 -25.17 -12.42 1.03
CA LEU A 45 -25.22 -13.64 1.83
C LEU A 45 -26.59 -13.86 2.46
N ALA A 46 -27.23 -12.81 2.98
CA ALA A 46 -28.60 -12.88 3.51
C ALA A 46 -29.60 -13.35 2.44
N SER A 47 -29.48 -12.79 1.23
CA SER A 47 -30.32 -13.17 0.08
C SER A 47 -30.09 -14.64 -0.33
N ALA A 48 -28.83 -15.08 -0.37
CA ALA A 48 -28.49 -16.47 -0.66
C ALA A 48 -29.01 -17.44 0.42
N ALA A 49 -28.94 -17.06 1.69
CA ALA A 49 -29.46 -17.86 2.81
C ALA A 49 -30.99 -18.03 2.75
N GLU A 50 -31.74 -16.98 2.38
CA GLU A 50 -33.20 -17.06 2.18
C GLU A 50 -33.57 -18.04 1.05
N LEU A 51 -32.87 -17.98 -0.09
CA LEU A 51 -33.08 -18.92 -1.20
C LEU A 51 -32.83 -20.39 -0.79
N HIS A 52 -32.00 -20.61 0.21
CA HIS A 52 -31.63 -21.93 0.72
C HIS A 52 -32.21 -22.23 2.11
N ARG A 53 -33.28 -21.54 2.52
CA ARG A 53 -33.88 -21.70 3.85
C ARG A 53 -34.19 -23.14 4.23
N GLY A 54 -34.63 -23.97 3.28
CA GLY A 54 -34.95 -25.38 3.53
C GLY A 54 -33.76 -26.29 3.86
N VAL A 55 -32.52 -25.82 3.65
CA VAL A 55 -31.29 -26.54 3.98
C VAL A 55 -30.85 -26.29 5.43
N TYR A 56 -31.31 -25.19 6.03
CA TYR A 56 -30.93 -24.84 7.41
C TYR A 56 -31.85 -25.48 8.45
N PRO A 57 -31.29 -25.93 9.60
CA PRO A 57 -32.06 -26.08 10.81
C PRO A 57 -32.77 -24.77 11.17
N PRO A 58 -34.06 -24.76 11.54
CA PRO A 58 -34.81 -23.53 11.79
C PRO A 58 -34.18 -22.60 12.84
N ALA A 59 -33.58 -23.16 13.88
CA ALA A 59 -32.90 -22.40 14.93
C ALA A 59 -31.61 -21.73 14.42
N GLU A 60 -30.82 -22.43 13.61
CA GLU A 60 -29.59 -21.90 13.01
C GLU A 60 -29.89 -20.76 12.03
N TYR A 61 -30.96 -20.91 11.24
CA TYR A 61 -31.40 -19.87 10.31
C TYR A 61 -31.79 -18.56 11.02
N GLY A 62 -32.53 -18.65 12.13
CA GLY A 62 -32.90 -17.47 12.93
C GLY A 62 -31.68 -16.74 13.53
N LEU A 63 -30.68 -17.50 14.00
CA LEU A 63 -29.42 -16.93 14.47
C LEU A 63 -28.64 -16.25 13.34
N LEU A 64 -28.57 -16.87 12.16
CA LEU A 64 -27.90 -16.30 10.99
C LEU A 64 -28.55 -14.99 10.55
N GLN A 65 -29.88 -14.93 10.48
CA GLN A 65 -30.60 -13.69 10.13
C GLN A 65 -30.34 -12.56 11.12
N THR A 66 -30.41 -12.87 12.42
CA THR A 66 -30.14 -11.88 13.49
C THR A 66 -28.73 -11.35 13.36
N SER A 67 -27.74 -12.24 13.23
CA SER A 67 -26.34 -11.83 13.13
C SER A 67 -26.04 -11.01 11.87
N LEU A 68 -26.62 -11.35 10.71
CA LEU A 68 -26.42 -10.57 9.49
C LEU A 68 -27.08 -9.19 9.59
N SER A 69 -28.25 -9.09 10.24
CA SER A 69 -28.89 -7.81 10.52
C SER A 69 -28.04 -6.93 11.44
N ASP A 70 -27.44 -7.52 12.48
CA ASP A 70 -26.55 -6.82 13.39
C ASP A 70 -25.27 -6.33 12.69
N MET A 71 -24.68 -7.16 11.81
CA MET A 71 -23.52 -6.76 10.99
C MET A 71 -23.83 -5.57 10.08
N VAL A 72 -24.97 -5.60 9.38
CA VAL A 72 -25.39 -4.49 8.50
C VAL A 72 -25.63 -3.22 9.32
N THR A 73 -26.31 -3.33 10.46
CA THR A 73 -26.57 -2.19 11.36
C THR A 73 -25.27 -1.60 11.89
N ALA A 74 -24.30 -2.42 12.29
CA ALA A 74 -22.99 -1.97 12.75
C ALA A 74 -22.19 -1.26 11.65
N LEU A 75 -22.22 -1.79 10.41
CA LEU A 75 -21.58 -1.15 9.26
C LEU A 75 -22.24 0.19 8.90
N ASP A 76 -23.57 0.27 8.96
CA ASP A 76 -24.31 1.50 8.75
C ASP A 76 -23.97 2.53 9.83
N LEU A 77 -23.91 2.14 11.11
CA LEU A 77 -23.48 3.02 12.20
C LEU A 77 -22.05 3.54 11.99
N ALA A 78 -21.09 2.67 11.66
CA ALA A 78 -19.71 3.06 11.39
C ALA A 78 -19.60 4.02 10.18
N CYS A 79 -20.48 3.87 9.19
CA CYS A 79 -20.58 4.80 8.07
C CYS A 79 -21.07 6.19 8.51
N HIS A 80 -21.99 6.25 9.48
CA HIS A 80 -22.50 7.50 10.05
C HIS A 80 -21.53 8.16 11.04
N GLU A 81 -20.84 7.39 11.90
CA GLU A 81 -19.80 7.92 12.80
C GLU A 81 -18.70 8.65 12.03
N SER A 82 -18.38 8.18 10.82
CA SER A 82 -17.46 8.86 9.92
C SER A 82 -17.96 10.21 9.39
N MET A 83 -19.28 10.39 9.31
CA MET A 83 -19.88 11.61 8.77
C MET A 83 -19.96 12.72 9.81
N ASP A 84 -19.77 12.40 11.09
CA ASP A 84 -19.65 13.42 12.11
C ASP A 84 -18.42 14.28 11.79
N PRO A 85 -18.62 15.61 11.63
CA PRO A 85 -17.50 16.49 11.40
C PRO A 85 -16.54 16.34 12.59
N PRO A 86 -15.22 16.28 12.34
CA PRO A 86 -14.27 16.12 13.44
C PRO A 86 -14.50 17.24 14.47
N ASP A 87 -14.58 16.87 15.75
CA ASP A 87 -14.83 17.79 16.87
C ASP A 87 -13.83 18.96 16.90
N ALA A 88 -12.66 18.76 16.31
CA ALA A 88 -11.62 19.76 16.14
C ALA A 88 -11.35 20.03 14.65
N PRO A 89 -10.99 21.27 14.29
CA PRO A 89 -10.48 21.56 12.95
C PRO A 89 -9.25 20.68 12.66
N PRO A 90 -9.03 20.29 11.39
CA PRO A 90 -7.89 19.46 11.02
C PRO A 90 -6.58 20.15 11.42
N LEU A 91 -5.62 19.36 11.92
CA LEU A 91 -4.32 19.86 12.31
C LEU A 91 -3.60 20.44 11.09
N VAL A 92 -3.45 21.76 11.03
CA VAL A 92 -2.75 22.45 9.94
C VAL A 92 -1.24 22.32 10.14
N VAL A 93 -0.68 21.20 9.71
CA VAL A 93 0.76 20.91 9.82
C VAL A 93 1.60 21.61 8.75
N ALA A 94 1.00 21.98 7.61
CA ALA A 94 1.68 22.67 6.52
C ALA A 94 0.86 23.87 6.03
N HIS A 95 1.53 25.01 5.85
CA HIS A 95 0.90 26.22 5.34
C HIS A 95 1.81 26.99 4.39
N LEU A 96 1.20 27.75 3.48
CA LEU A 96 1.93 28.60 2.54
C LEU A 96 2.33 29.91 3.20
N VAL A 97 3.64 30.17 3.28
CA VAL A 97 4.22 31.41 3.78
C VAL A 97 4.51 32.35 2.61
N ARG A 98 3.87 33.52 2.62
CA ARG A 98 4.11 34.62 1.68
C ARG A 98 4.98 35.67 2.36
N THR A 99 6.19 35.90 1.83
CA THR A 99 7.17 36.82 2.43
C THR A 99 7.11 38.24 1.85
N GLY A 100 6.20 38.51 0.92
CA GLY A 100 6.11 39.80 0.19
C GLY A 100 7.21 40.02 -0.86
N ARG A 101 8.25 39.16 -0.91
CA ARG A 101 9.31 39.24 -1.91
C ARG A 101 8.89 38.55 -3.21
N ARG A 102 9.43 39.00 -4.35
CA ARG A 102 9.22 38.36 -5.66
C ARG A 102 9.72 36.91 -5.61
N GLY A 103 8.83 35.95 -5.89
CA GLY A 103 9.14 34.51 -5.92
C GLY A 103 7.93 33.62 -5.61
N ARG A 104 8.08 32.30 -5.78
CA ARG A 104 7.06 31.31 -5.41
C ARG A 104 6.94 31.24 -3.87
N PRO A 105 5.73 31.30 -3.29
CA PRO A 105 5.52 31.12 -1.86
C PRO A 105 6.15 29.82 -1.35
N ARG A 106 6.70 29.85 -0.14
CA ARG A 106 7.30 28.68 0.50
C ARG A 106 6.24 27.94 1.29
N VAL A 107 6.30 26.61 1.34
CA VAL A 107 5.50 25.82 2.29
C VAL A 107 6.32 25.71 3.57
N ALA A 108 5.77 26.19 4.69
CA ALA A 108 6.29 25.91 6.03
C ALA A 108 5.58 24.68 6.59
N ILE A 109 6.34 23.80 7.21
CA ILE A 109 5.84 22.60 7.88
C ILE A 109 6.21 22.75 9.36
N ASP A 110 5.29 22.42 10.26
CA ASP A 110 5.56 22.44 11.69
C ASP A 110 6.76 21.53 12.02
N THR A 111 7.70 22.06 12.81
CA THR A 111 8.99 21.38 13.05
C THR A 111 8.87 20.22 14.03
N GLN A 112 7.95 20.30 15.01
CA GLN A 112 7.73 19.22 15.98
C GLN A 112 7.06 18.04 15.30
N PHE A 113 6.01 18.30 14.51
CA PHE A 113 5.37 17.31 13.65
C PHE A 113 6.38 16.67 12.70
N LEU A 114 7.17 17.49 11.98
CA LEU A 114 8.13 16.96 11.01
C LEU A 114 9.19 16.06 11.66
N ARG A 115 9.65 16.37 12.87
CA ARG A 115 10.58 15.51 13.62
C ARG A 115 9.94 14.16 13.95
N ALA A 116 8.78 14.18 14.63
CA ALA A 116 8.09 12.95 15.01
C ALA A 116 7.71 12.10 13.79
N ALA A 117 7.25 12.75 12.71
CA ALA A 117 6.90 12.08 11.48
C ALA A 117 8.12 11.44 10.79
N LEU A 118 9.30 12.09 10.81
CA LEU A 118 10.52 11.53 10.23
C LEU A 118 11.04 10.29 10.98
N ASP A 119 10.84 10.26 12.29
CA ASP A 119 11.22 9.11 13.14
C ASP A 119 10.35 7.87 12.83
N LEU A 120 9.07 8.09 12.50
CA LEU A 120 8.13 7.02 12.15
C LEU A 120 8.19 6.63 10.67
N CYS A 121 8.24 7.65 9.80
CA CYS A 121 8.03 7.54 8.36
C CYS A 121 9.05 8.43 7.63
N GLY A 122 9.87 7.87 6.75
CA GLY A 122 10.77 8.70 5.94
C GLY A 122 10.01 9.73 5.06
N PRO A 123 10.70 10.70 4.42
CA PRO A 123 10.08 11.77 3.64
C PRO A 123 9.08 11.32 2.56
N THR A 124 9.23 10.11 2.05
CA THR A 124 8.33 9.49 1.06
C THR A 124 6.96 9.15 1.63
N GLY A 125 6.90 8.72 2.90
CA GLY A 125 5.65 8.40 3.57
C GLY A 125 4.88 9.63 4.04
N ILE A 126 5.59 10.68 4.48
CA ILE A 126 4.97 11.92 4.99
C ILE A 126 4.30 12.73 3.88
N ALA A 127 4.94 12.79 2.71
CA ALA A 127 4.53 13.63 1.57
C ALA A 127 3.04 13.53 1.18
N PRO A 128 2.46 12.33 0.93
CA PRO A 128 1.06 12.21 0.56
C PRO A 128 0.11 12.68 1.68
N GLU A 129 0.43 12.40 2.95
CA GLU A 129 -0.44 12.73 4.09
C GLU A 129 -0.64 14.23 4.28
N ILE A 130 0.40 15.03 4.01
CA ILE A 130 0.33 16.50 4.16
C ILE A 130 0.13 17.23 2.82
N GLY A 131 -0.06 16.50 1.72
CA GLY A 131 -0.32 17.06 0.40
C GLY A 131 0.86 17.83 -0.21
N VAL A 132 2.12 17.45 0.07
CA VAL A 132 3.31 18.11 -0.48
C VAL A 132 4.25 17.13 -1.15
N SER A 133 5.15 17.62 -2.01
CA SER A 133 6.15 16.75 -2.63
C SER A 133 7.19 16.24 -1.61
N THR A 134 7.71 15.03 -1.81
CA THR A 134 8.82 14.46 -1.01
C THR A 134 10.05 15.38 -0.95
N ARG A 135 10.30 16.10 -2.05
CA ARG A 135 11.37 17.11 -2.13
C ARG A 135 11.12 18.30 -1.21
N THR A 136 9.86 18.72 -1.05
CA THR A 136 9.46 19.78 -0.11
C THR A 136 9.68 19.34 1.33
N VAL A 137 9.25 18.12 1.69
CA VAL A 137 9.48 17.54 3.03
C VAL A 137 10.97 17.50 3.36
N ARG A 138 11.79 16.92 2.46
CA ARG A 138 13.25 16.86 2.67
C ARG A 138 13.87 18.24 2.80
N ARG A 139 13.44 19.22 1.99
CA ARG A 139 13.96 20.59 2.07
C ARG A 139 13.59 21.27 3.40
N ALA A 140 12.35 21.07 3.88
CA ALA A 140 11.94 21.58 5.18
C ALA A 140 12.76 20.93 6.31
N ALA A 141 13.00 19.63 6.24
CA ALA A 141 13.82 18.90 7.21
C ALA A 141 15.27 19.39 7.23
N LEU A 142 15.88 19.63 6.06
CA LEU A 142 17.20 20.23 5.92
C LEU A 142 17.26 21.63 6.54
N HIS A 143 16.24 22.47 6.29
CA HIS A 143 16.18 23.81 6.88
C HIS A 143 16.01 23.79 8.41
N ALA A 144 15.32 22.79 8.94
CA ALA A 144 15.13 22.59 10.37
C ALA A 144 16.31 21.87 11.07
N GLY A 145 17.35 21.46 10.32
CA GLY A 145 18.49 20.72 10.86
C GLY A 145 18.13 19.31 11.35
N LEU A 146 17.05 18.71 10.82
CA LEU A 146 16.59 17.36 11.19
C LEU A 146 17.24 16.26 10.34
N VAL A 147 17.80 16.61 9.19
CA VAL A 147 18.44 15.68 8.26
C VAL A 147 19.72 16.32 7.76
N GLU A 148 20.78 15.53 7.61
CA GLU A 148 22.04 16.01 7.04
C GLU A 148 21.93 16.23 5.52
N PRO A 149 22.55 17.29 4.97
CA PRO A 149 22.73 17.46 3.54
C PRO A 149 23.39 16.23 2.92
N GLY A 150 22.86 15.75 1.79
CA GLY A 150 23.51 14.68 1.04
C GLY A 150 24.81 15.16 0.41
N ALA A 151 25.71 14.22 0.09
CA ALA A 151 26.92 14.54 -0.67
C ALA A 151 26.56 15.27 -1.98
N PRO A 152 27.37 16.26 -2.41
CA PRO A 152 27.13 16.96 -3.65
C PRO A 152 27.18 15.99 -4.83
N VAL A 153 26.20 16.09 -5.74
CA VAL A 153 26.08 15.26 -6.95
C VAL A 153 27.24 15.50 -7.92
N PHE A 154 27.76 16.72 -7.95
CA PHE A 154 28.93 17.10 -8.74
C PHE A 154 30.05 17.50 -7.81
N GLN A 155 31.21 16.87 -8.00
CA GLN A 155 32.45 17.22 -7.32
C GLN A 155 33.47 17.62 -8.38
N SER A 156 34.09 18.77 -8.22
CA SER A 156 35.19 19.20 -9.09
C SER A 156 36.51 18.82 -8.42
N ARG A 157 37.35 18.04 -9.10
CA ARG A 157 38.70 17.68 -8.66
C ARG A 157 39.71 18.31 -9.61
N VAL A 158 40.68 19.04 -9.06
CA VAL A 158 41.81 19.56 -9.84
C VAL A 158 42.93 18.53 -9.76
N ASP A 159 43.43 18.07 -10.91
CA ASP A 159 44.55 17.15 -10.98
C ASP A 159 45.90 17.88 -10.82
N ALA A 160 47.00 17.12 -10.74
CA ALA A 160 48.36 17.69 -10.61
C ALA A 160 48.80 18.50 -11.84
N ALA A 161 48.11 18.36 -12.98
CA ALA A 161 48.38 19.11 -14.20
C ALA A 161 47.54 20.41 -14.30
N GLY A 162 46.66 20.67 -13.32
CA GLY A 162 45.76 21.83 -13.30
C GLY A 162 44.46 21.64 -14.09
N THR A 163 44.17 20.44 -14.59
CA THR A 163 42.91 20.12 -15.26
C THR A 163 41.80 19.92 -14.23
N VAL A 164 40.64 20.53 -14.47
CA VAL A 164 39.45 20.39 -13.61
C VAL A 164 38.59 19.24 -14.13
N GLU A 165 38.62 18.11 -13.42
CA GLU A 165 37.74 16.98 -13.67
C GLU A 165 36.43 17.16 -12.89
N ARG A 166 35.28 17.02 -13.54
CA ARG A 166 33.96 17.00 -12.89
C ARG A 166 33.49 15.58 -12.70
N ILE A 167 33.54 15.10 -11.46
CA ILE A 167 33.05 13.78 -11.06
C ILE A 167 31.55 13.91 -10.77
N HIS A 168 30.75 13.18 -11.53
CA HIS A 168 29.31 13.06 -11.29
C HIS A 168 29.02 11.79 -10.48
N THR A 169 28.60 11.94 -9.24
CA THR A 169 28.19 10.84 -8.39
C THR A 169 26.71 10.54 -8.64
N SER A 170 26.43 9.49 -9.40
CA SER A 170 25.04 9.05 -9.54
C SER A 170 24.52 8.53 -8.21
N THR A 171 23.40 9.09 -7.75
CA THR A 171 22.68 8.59 -6.57
C THR A 171 21.84 7.35 -6.88
N THR A 172 21.84 6.85 -8.11
CA THR A 172 21.20 5.56 -8.43
C THR A 172 22.21 4.43 -8.19
N PRO A 173 21.98 3.55 -7.21
CA PRO A 173 22.81 2.37 -7.03
C PRO A 173 22.92 1.56 -8.32
N GLN A 174 24.10 0.99 -8.52
CA GLN A 174 24.45 0.24 -9.71
C GLN A 174 23.47 -0.90 -9.96
N VAL A 175 23.24 -1.20 -11.25
CA VAL A 175 22.51 -2.38 -11.68
C VAL A 175 23.33 -3.60 -11.26
N SER A 176 22.67 -4.60 -10.68
CA SER A 176 23.36 -5.82 -10.23
C SER A 176 23.92 -6.58 -11.43
N ASP A 177 25.19 -6.97 -11.32
CA ASP A 177 25.88 -7.80 -12.31
C ASP A 177 25.57 -9.29 -12.08
N ILE A 178 24.29 -9.64 -12.26
CA ILE A 178 23.80 -11.01 -12.16
C ILE A 178 23.62 -11.59 -13.55
N SER A 179 24.05 -12.83 -13.76
CA SER A 179 23.86 -13.54 -15.03
C SER A 179 22.39 -13.89 -15.27
N ASP A 180 22.03 -14.18 -16.53
CA ASP A 180 20.65 -14.58 -16.85
C ASP A 180 20.26 -15.90 -16.19
N GLY A 181 21.18 -16.86 -16.08
CA GLY A 181 20.92 -18.15 -15.43
C GLY A 181 20.70 -18.03 -13.92
N GLU A 182 21.48 -17.20 -13.23
CA GLU A 182 21.27 -16.91 -11.81
C GLU A 182 19.95 -16.17 -11.57
N LEU A 183 19.60 -15.22 -12.46
CA LEU A 183 18.31 -14.54 -12.38
C LEU A 183 17.14 -15.51 -12.56
N ASP A 184 17.23 -16.43 -13.52
CA ASP A 184 16.21 -17.45 -13.75
C ASP A 184 16.03 -18.34 -12.51
N GLN A 185 17.13 -18.73 -11.84
CA GLN A 185 17.09 -19.51 -10.58
C GLN A 185 16.46 -18.72 -9.42
N LEU A 186 16.77 -17.43 -9.27
CA LEU A 186 16.15 -16.57 -8.26
C LEU A 186 14.65 -16.39 -8.50
N ILE A 187 14.21 -16.26 -9.75
CA ILE A 187 12.79 -16.17 -10.08
C ILE A 187 12.09 -17.51 -9.85
N ALA A 188 12.70 -18.64 -10.24
CA ALA A 188 12.15 -19.98 -10.02
C ALA A 188 11.93 -20.25 -8.53
N SER A 189 12.94 -20.02 -7.70
CA SER A 189 12.84 -20.20 -6.24
C SER A 189 11.79 -19.28 -5.60
N ALA A 190 11.66 -18.03 -6.06
CA ALA A 190 10.60 -17.13 -5.58
C ALA A 190 9.20 -17.63 -5.95
N LEU A 191 9.02 -18.19 -7.15
CA LEU A 191 7.74 -18.73 -7.62
C LEU A 191 7.39 -20.09 -6.98
N GLU A 192 8.37 -20.90 -6.58
CA GLU A 192 8.13 -22.11 -5.78
C GLU A 192 7.49 -21.78 -4.44
N VAL A 193 7.96 -20.71 -3.77
CA VAL A 193 7.40 -20.27 -2.48
C VAL A 193 6.09 -19.50 -2.67
N PHE A 194 6.01 -18.67 -3.71
CA PHE A 194 4.84 -17.82 -3.98
C PHE A 194 4.37 -17.97 -5.44
N PRO A 195 3.60 -19.03 -5.77
CA PRO A 195 3.18 -19.31 -7.15
C PRO A 195 2.37 -18.19 -7.82
N GLN A 196 1.73 -17.32 -7.03
CA GLN A 196 0.90 -16.21 -7.51
C GLN A 196 1.68 -14.91 -7.74
N PHE A 197 3.01 -14.92 -7.61
CA PHE A 197 3.81 -13.72 -7.80
C PHE A 197 3.80 -13.24 -9.25
N GLY A 198 3.12 -12.11 -9.47
CA GLY A 198 3.24 -11.37 -10.72
C GLY A 198 4.60 -10.67 -10.86
N ARG A 199 4.94 -10.28 -12.10
CA ARG A 199 6.20 -9.56 -12.45
C ARG A 199 6.52 -8.35 -11.55
N ARG A 200 5.50 -7.61 -11.09
CA ARG A 200 5.69 -6.47 -10.16
C ARG A 200 6.14 -6.92 -8.77
N MET A 201 5.60 -8.03 -8.27
CA MET A 201 5.97 -8.60 -6.97
C MET A 201 7.38 -9.17 -7.01
N LEU A 202 7.74 -9.89 -8.08
CA LEU A 202 9.10 -10.40 -8.29
C LEU A 202 10.15 -9.29 -8.28
N ARG A 203 9.89 -8.18 -8.97
CA ARG A 203 10.80 -7.01 -8.91
C ARG A 203 10.94 -6.46 -7.49
N GLY A 204 9.86 -6.43 -6.73
CA GLY A 204 9.88 -6.04 -5.31
C GLY A 204 10.75 -6.98 -4.48
N HIS A 205 10.53 -8.28 -4.64
CA HIS A 205 11.26 -9.35 -3.94
C HIS A 205 12.76 -9.33 -4.24
N LEU A 206 13.14 -9.24 -5.52
CA LEU A 206 14.54 -9.11 -5.95
C LEU A 206 15.18 -7.84 -5.37
N LYS A 207 14.45 -6.72 -5.38
CA LYS A 207 14.92 -5.46 -4.81
C LYS A 207 15.13 -5.53 -3.29
N SER A 208 14.27 -6.22 -2.55
CA SER A 208 14.48 -6.46 -1.11
C SER A 208 15.67 -7.38 -0.84
N GLY A 209 15.97 -8.30 -1.77
CA GLY A 209 17.20 -9.12 -1.74
C GLY A 209 18.47 -8.38 -2.15
N GLY A 210 18.40 -7.06 -2.40
CA GLY A 210 19.55 -6.25 -2.81
C GLY A 210 19.81 -6.22 -4.32
N TYR A 211 19.04 -6.98 -5.12
CA TYR A 211 19.23 -7.04 -6.57
C TYR A 211 18.48 -5.91 -7.28
N ARG A 212 19.20 -5.17 -8.14
CA ARG A 212 18.65 -4.13 -8.99
C ARG A 212 18.74 -4.53 -10.44
N ILE A 213 17.65 -5.06 -10.95
CA ILE A 213 17.59 -5.65 -12.29
C ILE A 213 16.60 -4.83 -13.14
N PRO A 214 16.95 -4.51 -14.41
CA PRO A 214 16.03 -3.84 -15.33
C PRO A 214 14.74 -4.64 -15.51
N ARG A 215 13.61 -3.94 -15.68
CA ARG A 215 12.28 -4.57 -15.84
C ARG A 215 12.24 -5.56 -17.01
N ASP A 216 12.94 -5.24 -18.09
CA ASP A 216 12.94 -6.06 -19.30
C ASP A 216 13.66 -7.39 -19.06
N ARG A 217 14.80 -7.37 -18.34
CA ARG A 217 15.51 -8.61 -17.93
C ARG A 217 14.66 -9.51 -17.03
N ILE A 218 13.95 -8.93 -16.06
CA ILE A 218 12.99 -9.69 -15.22
C ILE A 218 11.88 -10.29 -16.06
N THR A 219 11.37 -9.54 -17.06
CA THR A 219 10.30 -10.02 -17.93
C THR A 219 10.76 -11.19 -18.80
N LEU A 220 11.94 -11.09 -19.41
CA LEU A 220 12.52 -12.16 -20.21
C LEU A 220 12.81 -13.41 -19.37
N SER A 221 13.39 -13.23 -18.19
CA SER A 221 13.66 -14.33 -17.25
C SER A 221 12.38 -15.03 -16.81
N TYR A 222 11.34 -14.26 -16.44
CA TYR A 222 10.04 -14.81 -16.08
C TYR A 222 9.42 -15.67 -17.20
N LEU A 223 9.51 -15.23 -18.46
CA LEU A 223 9.03 -16.01 -19.60
C LEU A 223 9.82 -17.32 -19.82
N ARG A 224 11.13 -17.32 -19.55
CA ARG A 224 11.96 -18.53 -19.62
C ARG A 224 11.60 -19.54 -18.53
N VAL A 225 11.38 -19.07 -17.30
CA VAL A 225 11.07 -19.91 -16.15
C VAL A 225 9.64 -20.47 -16.21
N HIS A 226 8.66 -19.64 -16.55
CA HIS A 226 7.25 -20.05 -16.52
C HIS A 226 6.76 -20.72 -17.80
N GLY A 227 7.55 -20.67 -18.87
CA GLY A 227 7.17 -21.12 -20.21
C GLY A 227 6.27 -20.10 -20.94
N ALA A 228 6.29 -20.13 -22.27
CA ALA A 228 5.52 -19.21 -23.11
C ALA A 228 3.98 -19.42 -23.03
N GLU A 229 3.53 -20.52 -22.44
CA GLU A 229 2.13 -20.98 -22.52
C GLU A 229 1.15 -20.17 -21.64
N THR A 230 1.62 -19.42 -20.65
CA THR A 230 0.76 -18.65 -19.73
C THR A 230 0.53 -17.18 -20.13
N ALA A 231 1.04 -16.71 -21.27
CA ALA A 231 0.99 -15.29 -21.63
C ALA A 231 -0.34 -14.80 -22.24
N CYS A 232 -1.36 -15.66 -22.39
CA CYS A 232 -2.63 -15.34 -23.08
C CYS A 232 -3.87 -15.18 -22.17
N HIS A 233 -3.70 -15.02 -20.86
CA HIS A 233 -4.79 -14.69 -19.93
C HIS A 233 -4.49 -13.40 -19.16
#